data_AF-A0A3C0ZWG3-F1
#
_entry.id   AF-A0A3C0ZWG3-F1
#
_cell.length_a   1.000
_cell.length_b   1.000
_cell.length_c   1.000
_cell.angle_alpha   90.00
_cell.angle_beta   90.00
_cell.angle_gamma   90.00
#
_symmetry.space_group_name_H-M   'P 1'
#
loop_
_entity.id
_entity.type
_entity.pdbx_description
1 polymer ?
#
loop_
_entity_poly.entity_id
_entity_poly.type
_entity_poly.pdbx_seq_one_letter_code
_entity_poly.pdbx_strand_id
1 'polypeptide(L)' 'AMIRTAMMSVADICIIPIQDYLGLGNEARINTPSTLGSNWKWRALPGTFTDKLAEHLLDLARIYARLNQ' A
#
# COMPACT_ATOMS: atom_id res chain seq x y z
N ALA A 1 10.57 -0.93 5.10
CA ALA A 1 10.77 -0.50 6.51
C ALA A 1 9.50 0.08 7.12
N MET A 2 8.94 1.18 6.59
CA MET A 2 7.78 1.87 7.17
C MET A 2 6.49 1.02 7.28
N ILE A 3 6.18 0.19 6.28
CA ILE A 3 5.00 -0.71 6.32
C ILE A 3 5.03 -1.60 7.57
N ARG A 4 6.18 -2.20 7.88
CA ARG A 4 6.35 -3.07 9.05
C ARG A 4 6.16 -2.29 10.36
N THR A 5 6.69 -1.07 10.44
CA THR A 5 6.50 -0.19 11.60
C THR A 5 5.04 0.18 11.80
N ALA A 6 4.33 0.55 10.73
CA ALA A 6 2.91 0.86 10.80
C ALA A 6 2.09 -0.37 11.25
N MET A 7 2.39 -1.55 10.70
CA MET A 7 1.73 -2.80 11.10
C MET A 7 2.04 -3.20 12.55
N MET A 8 3.23 -2.92 13.07
CA MET A 8 3.60 -3.21 14.46
C MET A 8 2.95 -2.27 15.49
N SER A 9 2.43 -1.13 15.06
CA SER A 9 1.81 -0.16 15.97
C SER A 9 0.60 -0.74 16.72
N VAL A 10 0.26 -0.13 17.86
CA VAL A 10 -0.95 -0.48 18.65
C VAL A 10 -2.25 0.08 18.07
N ALA A 11 -2.21 0.73 16.90
CA ALA A 11 -3.41 1.27 16.28
C ALA A 11 -4.34 0.14 15.81
N ASP A 12 -5.63 0.29 16.09
CA ASP A 12 -6.68 -0.67 15.71
C ASP A 12 -6.71 -0.91 14.20
N ILE A 13 -6.49 0.15 13.41
CA ILE A 13 -6.54 0.11 11.95
C ILE A 13 -5.21 0.59 11.37
N CYS A 14 -4.65 -0.20 10.46
CA CYS A 14 -3.47 0.13 9.66
C CYS A 14 -3.85 0.12 8.17
N ILE A 15 -3.78 1.27 7.51
CA ILE A 15 -4.06 1.41 6.08
C ILE A 15 -2.76 1.81 5.39
N ILE A 16 -2.39 1.05 4.37
CA ILE A 16 -1.20 1.29 3.55
C ILE A 16 -1.64 1.59 2.12
N PRO A 17 -1.22 2.71 1.52
CA PRO A 17 -1.43 2.97 0.09
C PRO A 17 -0.86 1.83 -0.76
N ILE A 18 -1.60 1.39 -1.77
CA ILE A 18 -1.18 0.26 -2.61
C ILE A 18 0.15 0.53 -3.33
N GLN A 19 0.44 1.79 -3.64
CA GLN A 19 1.70 2.23 -4.24
C GLN A 19 2.92 1.85 -3.40
N ASP A 20 2.80 1.88 -2.07
CA ASP A 20 3.88 1.52 -1.15
C ASP A 20 4.16 0.01 -1.18
N TYR A 21 3.12 -0.82 -1.28
CA TYR A 21 3.29 -2.26 -1.47
C TYR A 21 3.90 -2.62 -2.82
N LEU A 22 3.62 -1.82 -3.84
CA LEU A 22 4.20 -1.96 -5.17
C LEU A 22 5.62 -1.35 -5.27
N GLY A 23 6.09 -0.64 -4.24
CA GLY A 23 7.40 -0.01 -4.22
C GLY A 23 7.57 1.11 -5.25
N LEU A 24 6.48 1.78 -5.62
CA LEU A 24 6.50 2.83 -6.64
C LEU A 24 6.97 4.17 -6.07
N GLY A 25 7.54 5.01 -6.93
CA GLY A 25 8.01 6.35 -6.60
C GLY A 25 6.97 7.45 -6.83
N ASN A 26 7.45 8.68 -7.01
CA ASN A 26 6.63 9.87 -7.20
C ASN A 26 5.72 9.82 -8.44
N GLU A 27 6.07 8.99 -9.44
CA GLU A 27 5.24 8.75 -10.62
C GLU A 27 3.87 8.15 -10.28
N ALA A 28 3.75 7.52 -9.10
CA ALA A 28 2.51 6.91 -8.63
C ALA A 28 1.71 7.79 -7.65
N ARG A 29 2.17 9.01 -7.39
CA ARG A 29 1.52 9.95 -6.47
C ARG A 29 0.12 10.29 -6.96
N ILE A 30 -0.89 10.07 -6.11
CA ILE A 30 -2.28 10.32 -6.48
C ILE A 30 -2.61 11.82 -6.54
N ASN A 31 -2.03 12.64 -5.65
CA ASN A 31 -2.36 14.05 -5.56
C ASN A 31 -1.19 14.88 -5.00
N THR A 32 -0.93 16.02 -5.64
CA THR A 32 -0.11 17.10 -5.12
C THR A 32 -1.04 18.29 -4.89
N PRO A 33 -1.31 18.69 -3.63
CA PRO A 33 -2.19 19.81 -3.33
C PRO A 33 -1.77 21.10 -4.05
N SER A 34 -2.76 21.93 -4.38
CA SER A 34 -2.56 23.23 -5.05
C SER A 34 -1.93 23.15 -6.45
N THR A 35 -2.01 22.01 -7.13
CA THR A 35 -1.61 21.86 -8.54
C THR A 35 -2.79 21.42 -9.41
N LEU A 36 -2.69 21.69 -10.71
CA LEU A 36 -3.70 21.31 -11.70
C LEU A 36 -3.09 20.36 -12.75
N GLY A 37 -3.94 19.52 -13.35
CA GLY A 37 -3.63 18.79 -14.58
C GLY A 37 -3.05 17.37 -14.42
N SER A 38 -2.32 17.06 -13.34
CA SER A 38 -1.66 15.74 -13.18
C SER A 38 -2.22 14.87 -12.03
N ASN A 39 -3.04 15.44 -11.15
CA ASN A 39 -3.61 14.73 -10.00
C ASN A 39 -4.71 13.74 -10.42
N TRP A 40 -4.92 12.71 -9.58
CA TRP A 40 -5.98 11.71 -9.68
C TRP A 40 -5.94 10.82 -10.92
N LYS A 41 -4.78 10.73 -11.58
CA LYS A 41 -4.59 9.99 -12.83
C LYS A 41 -3.89 8.64 -12.68
N TRP A 42 -3.26 8.38 -11.54
CA TRP A 42 -2.55 7.12 -11.34
C TRP A 42 -3.53 5.93 -11.42
N ARG A 43 -3.11 4.90 -12.15
CA ARG A 43 -3.86 3.64 -12.32
C ARG A 43 -2.88 2.48 -12.32
N ALA A 44 -3.27 1.39 -11.66
CA ALA A 44 -2.58 0.12 -11.82
C ALA A 44 -2.72 -0.38 -13.27
N LEU A 45 -1.67 -1.03 -13.78
CA LEU A 45 -1.71 -1.67 -15.08
C LEU A 45 -2.30 -3.09 -14.95
N PRO A 46 -2.78 -3.69 -16.06
CA PRO A 46 -3.14 -5.10 -16.05
C PRO A 46 -1.99 -5.96 -15.54
N GLY A 47 -2.28 -6.88 -14.64
CA GLY A 47 -1.29 -7.78 -14.03
C GLY A 47 -0.48 -7.19 -12.87
N THR A 48 -0.71 -5.93 -12.46
CA THR A 48 -0.04 -5.35 -11.28
C THR A 48 -0.34 -6.10 -9.99
N PHE A 49 -1.57 -6.56 -9.80
CA PHE A 49 -1.98 -7.34 -8.63
C PHE A 49 -1.87 -8.82 -8.95
N THR A 50 -0.93 -9.49 -8.28
CA THR A 50 -0.59 -10.90 -8.48
C THR A 50 -0.85 -11.70 -7.21
N ASP A 51 -1.03 -13.01 -7.34
CA ASP A 51 -1.19 -13.90 -6.18
C ASP A 51 0.03 -13.82 -5.25
N LYS A 52 1.23 -13.72 -5.80
CA LYS A 52 2.47 -13.51 -5.04
C LYS A 52 2.43 -12.23 -4.18
N LEU A 53 1.88 -11.14 -4.72
CA LEU A 53 1.70 -9.92 -3.94
C LEU A 53 0.70 -10.17 -2.80
N ALA A 54 -0.44 -10.78 -3.10
CA ALA A 54 -1.46 -11.09 -2.10
C ALA A 54 -0.92 -11.99 -0.97
N GLU A 55 -0.16 -13.03 -1.30
CA GLU A 55 0.53 -13.91 -0.34
C GLU A 55 1.49 -13.11 0.55
N HIS A 56 2.29 -12.21 -0.04
CA HIS A 56 3.18 -11.36 0.73
C HIS A 56 2.43 -10.45 1.70
N LEU A 57 1.31 -9.85 1.27
CA LEU A 57 0.48 -9.00 2.14
C LEU A 57 -0.16 -9.81 3.28
N LEU A 58 -0.62 -11.02 2.96
CA LEU A 58 -1.20 -11.95 3.94
C LEU A 58 -0.17 -12.34 5.00
N ASP A 59 1.06 -12.65 4.60
CA ASP A 59 2.14 -13.00 5.53
C ASP A 59 2.51 -11.82 6.44
N LEU A 60 2.56 -10.60 5.91
CA LEU A 60 2.76 -9.41 6.73
C LEU A 60 1.64 -9.23 7.75
N ALA A 61 0.37 -9.36 7.33
CA ALA A 61 -0.77 -9.28 8.23
C ALA A 61 -0.73 -10.37 9.31
N ARG A 62 -0.30 -11.59 8.96
CA ARG A 62 -0.11 -12.71 9.90
C ARG A 62 0.96 -12.39 10.95
N ILE A 63 2.14 -11.94 10.51
CA ILE A 63 3.29 -11.65 11.40
C ILE A 63 2.94 -10.57 12.43
N TYR A 64 2.15 -9.57 12.04
CA TYR A 64 1.80 -8.44 12.90
C TYR A 64 0.41 -8.56 13.55
N ALA A 65 -0.17 -9.77 13.60
CA ALA A 65 -1.46 -10.03 14.25
C ALA A 65 -2.62 -9.15 13.74
N ARG A 66 -2.66 -8.89 12.42
CA ARG A 66 -3.72 -8.12 11.74
C ARG A 66 -4.59 -8.97 10.82
N LEU A 67 -4.58 -10.29 10.98
CA LEU A 67 -5.58 -11.17 10.38
C LEU A 67 -6.83 -11.20 11.26
N ASN A 68 -8.00 -11.00 10.65
CA ASN A 68 -9.26 -11.22 11.35
C ASN A 68 -9.33 -12.69 11.78
N GLN A 69 -9.73 -12.92 13.03
CA GLN A 69 -9.99 -14.25 13.57
C GLN A 69 -11.27 -14.84 12.99
#